data_AF-A0A9E8MX89-F1
#
_entry.id   AF-A0A9E8MX89-F1
#
_cell.length_a   1.000
_cell.length_b   1.000
_cell.length_c   1.000
_cell.angle_alpha   90.00
_cell.angle_beta   90.00
_cell.angle_gamma   90.00
#
_symmetry.space_group_name_H-M   'P 1'
#
loop_
_entity.id
_entity.type
_entity.pdbx_description
1 polymer ?
#
loop_
_entity_poly.entity_id
_entity_poly.type
_entity_poly.pdbx_seq_one_letter_code
_entity_poly.pdbx_strand_id
1 'polypeptide(L)'
;MRDKINDPKYNIILIFIFEIIGSTIAFTADYSGAGMAAIIIKWIPAIIGLLTIIIYFVSSLFIRTKNWIITLIGIILIVTVSLHINFTDFT
;
A
#
# COMPACT_ATOMS: atom_id res chain seq x y z
N MET A 1 -6.03 27.96 -9.09
CA MET A 1 -6.04 26.53 -9.45
C MET A 1 -5.98 25.74 -8.15
N ARG A 2 -6.90 24.82 -7.88
CA ARG A 2 -6.80 23.93 -6.72
C ARG A 2 -5.65 22.96 -6.98
N ASP A 3 -4.64 22.93 -6.13
CA ASP A 3 -3.50 22.01 -6.28
C ASP A 3 -4.02 20.57 -6.25
N LYS A 4 -4.10 19.93 -7.42
CA LYS A 4 -4.64 18.56 -7.58
C LYS A 4 -3.90 17.53 -6.72
N ILE A 5 -2.63 17.81 -6.39
CA ILE A 5 -1.79 16.99 -5.52
C ILE A 5 -2.34 16.90 -4.09
N ASN A 6 -2.98 17.95 -3.59
CA ASN A 6 -3.53 17.99 -2.22
C ASN A 6 -4.99 17.52 -2.16
N ASP A 7 -5.59 17.16 -3.29
CA ASP A 7 -6.98 16.75 -3.32
C ASP A 7 -7.12 15.32 -2.74
N PRO A 8 -7.95 15.15 -1.68
CA PRO A 8 -8.10 13.87 -1.00
C PRO A 8 -8.56 12.73 -1.90
N LYS A 9 -9.41 13.02 -2.90
CA LYS A 9 -9.95 11.99 -3.78
C LYS A 9 -8.85 11.34 -4.60
N TYR A 10 -7.97 12.16 -5.19
CA TYR A 10 -6.88 11.64 -6.02
C TYR A 10 -5.86 10.86 -5.18
N ASN A 11 -5.53 11.35 -3.99
CA ASN A 11 -4.60 10.66 -3.09
C ASN A 11 -5.12 9.28 -2.66
N ILE A 12 -6.40 9.17 -2.28
CA ILE A 12 -7.01 7.89 -1.89
C ILE A 12 -7.08 6.94 -3.09
N ILE A 13 -7.51 7.42 -4.26
CA ILE A 13 -7.56 6.60 -5.49
C ILE A 13 -6.16 6.07 -5.85
N LEU A 14 -5.13 6.91 -5.72
CA LEU A 14 -3.75 6.50 -6.00
C LEU A 14 -3.31 5.37 -5.07
N ILE A 15 -3.63 5.45 -3.77
CA ILE A 15 -3.32 4.38 -2.80
C ILE A 15 -4.02 3.08 -3.22
N PHE A 16 -5.32 3.12 -3.52
CA PHE A 16 -6.07 1.94 -3.96
C PHE A 16 -5.49 1.28 -5.22
N ILE A 17 -5.07 2.07 -6.22
CA ILE A 17 -4.47 1.53 -7.44
C ILE A 17 -3.18 0.78 -7.11
N PHE A 18 -2.29 1.38 -6.31
CA PHE A 18 -1.04 0.73 -5.93
C PHE A 18 -1.24 -0.45 -4.98
N GLU A 19 -2.26 -0.42 -4.13
CA GLU A 19 -2.66 -1.55 -3.30
C GLU A 19 -3.04 -2.77 -4.15
N ILE A 20 -3.86 -2.56 -5.20
CA ILE A 20 -4.25 -3.63 -6.13
C ILE A 20 -3.02 -4.16 -6.87
N ILE A 21 -2.14 -3.29 -7.35
CA ILE A 21 -0.90 -3.69 -8.05
C ILE A 21 0.01 -4.49 -7.11
N GLY A 22 0.26 -3.97 -5.90
CA GLY A 22 1.11 -4.62 -4.91
C GLY A 22 0.56 -5.96 -4.46
N SER A 23 -0.75 -6.03 -4.22
CA SER A 23 -1.42 -7.31 -3.92
C SER A 23 -1.29 -8.28 -5.09
N THR A 24 -1.51 -7.84 -6.32
CA THR A 24 -1.33 -8.71 -7.50
C THR A 24 0.09 -9.29 -7.55
N ILE A 25 1.12 -8.48 -7.30
CA ILE A 25 2.52 -8.92 -7.24
C ILE A 25 2.77 -9.91 -6.09
N ALA A 26 2.22 -9.65 -4.89
CA ALA A 26 2.39 -10.55 -3.76
C ALA A 26 1.68 -11.90 -4.00
N PHE A 27 0.52 -11.90 -4.65
CA PHE A 27 -0.24 -13.12 -4.92
C PHE A 27 0.41 -14.04 -5.98
N THR A 28 1.37 -13.54 -6.78
CA THR A 28 2.11 -14.36 -7.75
C THR A 28 3.36 -15.05 -7.19
N ALA A 29 3.75 -14.77 -5.93
CA ALA A 29 4.88 -15.46 -5.31
C ALA A 29 4.55 -16.95 -5.06
N ASP A 30 5.57 -17.82 -5.04
CA ASP A 30 5.42 -19.21 -4.62
C ASP A 30 5.40 -19.28 -3.09
N TYR A 31 4.38 -19.92 -2.52
CA TYR A 31 4.19 -20.05 -1.06
C TYR A 31 4.11 -21.51 -0.61
N SER A 32 4.58 -22.45 -1.42
CA SER A 32 4.40 -23.89 -1.19
C SER A 32 4.95 -24.39 0.15
N GLY A 33 6.02 -23.79 0.69
CA GLY A 33 6.59 -24.13 2.01
C GLY A 33 6.06 -23.28 3.18
N ALA A 34 5.30 -22.20 2.94
CA ALA A 34 4.88 -21.25 3.99
C ALA A 34 3.65 -21.70 4.82
N GLY A 35 2.97 -22.77 4.43
CA GLY A 35 1.81 -23.30 5.17
C GLY A 35 0.72 -22.25 5.44
N MET A 36 0.21 -22.17 6.68
CA MET A 36 -0.83 -21.19 7.05
C MET A 36 -0.35 -19.74 7.03
N ALA A 37 0.97 -19.49 7.16
CA ALA A 37 1.51 -18.13 7.16
C ALA A 37 1.36 -17.45 5.78
N ALA A 38 1.29 -18.23 4.70
CA ALA A 38 1.05 -17.75 3.34
C ALA A 38 -0.20 -16.87 3.22
N ILE A 39 -1.25 -17.18 4.00
CA ILE A 39 -2.49 -16.39 3.99
C ILE A 39 -2.17 -14.97 4.44
N ILE A 40 -1.51 -14.80 5.58
CA ILE A 40 -1.21 -13.48 6.14
C ILE A 40 -0.27 -12.70 5.20
N ILE A 41 0.77 -13.36 4.69
CA ILE A 41 1.79 -12.71 3.86
C ILE A 41 1.18 -12.13 2.57
N LYS A 42 0.29 -12.87 1.91
CA LYS A 42 -0.41 -12.42 0.68
C LYS A 42 -1.21 -11.13 0.87
N TRP A 43 -1.76 -10.91 2.07
CA TRP A 43 -2.58 -9.74 2.37
C TRP A 43 -1.78 -8.55 2.91
N ILE A 44 -0.47 -8.67 3.13
CA ILE A 44 0.35 -7.57 3.65
C ILE A 44 0.23 -6.28 2.81
N PRO A 45 0.31 -6.31 1.46
CA PRO A 45 0.15 -5.09 0.67
C PRO A 45 -1.20 -4.39 0.88
N ALA A 46 -2.28 -5.16 0.99
CA ALA A 46 -3.62 -4.65 1.26
C ALA A 46 -3.73 -4.03 2.67
N ILE A 47 -3.15 -4.68 3.68
CA ILE A 47 -3.09 -4.16 5.05
C ILE A 47 -2.33 -2.83 5.08
N ILE A 48 -1.20 -2.72 4.38
CA ILE A 48 -0.43 -1.48 4.25
C ILE A 48 -1.25 -0.40 3.54
N GLY A 49 -1.96 -0.73 2.46
CA GLY A 49 -2.85 0.19 1.75
C GLY A 49 -3.94 0.76 2.67
N LEU A 50 -4.64 -0.10 3.40
CA LEU A 50 -5.66 0.29 4.36
C LEU A 50 -5.10 1.19 5.48
N LEU A 51 -3.96 0.83 6.06
CA LEU A 51 -3.29 1.64 7.09
C LEU A 51 -2.87 3.01 6.54
N THR A 52 -2.37 3.06 5.30
CA THR A 52 -2.00 4.31 4.63
C THR A 52 -3.21 5.22 4.48
N ILE A 53 -4.37 4.68 4.08
CA ILE A 53 -5.62 5.46 3.95
C ILE A 53 -6.04 6.02 5.31
N ILE A 54 -6.01 5.21 6.37
CA ILE A 54 -6.34 5.66 7.73
C ILE A 54 -5.42 6.80 8.17
N ILE A 55 -4.10 6.63 8.01
CA ILE A 55 -3.11 7.66 8.37
C ILE A 55 -3.31 8.91 7.52
N TYR A 56 -3.61 8.78 6.23
CA TYR A 56 -3.92 9.91 5.35
C TYR A 56 -5.13 10.69 5.85
N PHE A 57 -6.22 10.00 6.21
CA PHE A 57 -7.41 10.64 6.76
C PHE A 57 -7.11 11.37 8.06
N VAL A 58 -6.44 10.72 9.01
CA VAL A 58 -6.06 11.34 10.29
C VAL A 58 -5.18 12.56 10.05
N SER A 59 -4.15 12.45 9.20
CA SER A 59 -3.30 13.59 8.87
C SER A 59 -4.04 14.71 8.15
N SER A 60 -5.05 14.40 7.33
CA SER A 60 -5.82 15.43 6.62
C SER A 60 -6.63 16.32 7.57
N LEU A 61 -6.96 15.80 8.76
CA LEU A 61 -7.64 16.56 9.82
C LEU A 61 -6.71 17.58 10.49
N PHE A 62 -5.43 17.23 10.70
CA PHE A 62 -4.48 18.07 11.44
C PHE A 62 -3.53 18.88 10.53
N ILE A 63 -3.15 18.35 9.37
CA ILE A 63 -2.11 18.88 8.46
C ILE A 63 -2.69 18.97 7.05
N ARG A 64 -3.14 20.18 6.65
CA ARG A 64 -3.86 20.38 5.38
C ARG A 64 -2.96 20.62 4.15
N THR A 65 -1.72 21.04 4.33
CA THR A 65 -0.87 21.55 3.22
C THR A 65 0.19 20.57 2.71
N LYS A 66 0.35 19.39 3.33
CA LYS A 66 1.38 18.39 2.98
C LYS A 66 0.94 16.93 3.18
N ASN A 67 -0.37 16.68 3.28
CA ASN A 67 -0.93 15.34 3.51
C ASN A 67 -0.61 14.34 2.37
N TRP A 68 -0.38 14.81 1.15
CA TRP A 68 0.03 13.97 0.00
C TRP A 68 1.33 13.18 0.24
N ILE A 69 2.20 13.63 1.15
CA ILE A 69 3.44 12.92 1.50
C ILE A 69 3.12 11.52 2.04
N ILE A 70 2.02 11.37 2.77
CA ILE A 70 1.60 10.05 3.31
C ILE A 70 1.23 9.09 2.19
N THR A 71 0.54 9.59 1.16
CA THR A 71 0.24 8.80 -0.03
C THR A 71 1.51 8.31 -0.71
N LEU A 72 2.51 9.19 -0.88
CA LEU A 72 3.79 8.82 -1.47
C LEU A 72 4.52 7.76 -0.63
N ILE A 73 4.59 7.95 0.69
CA ILE A 73 5.22 6.99 1.61
C ILE A 73 4.51 5.63 1.55
N GLY A 74 3.18 5.62 1.59
CA GLY A 74 2.41 4.37 1.52
C GLY A 74 2.61 3.62 0.21
N ILE A 75 2.65 4.33 -0.92
CA ILE A 75 2.94 3.72 -2.23
C ILE A 75 4.32 3.08 -2.26
N ILE A 76 5.35 3.80 -1.78
CA ILE A 76 6.71 3.26 -1.70
C ILE A 76 6.72 1.99 -0.85
N LEU A 77 6.08 2.02 0.33
CA LEU A 77 5.98 0.85 1.21
C LEU A 77 5.27 -0.33 0.55
N ILE A 78 4.12 -0.11 -0.09
CA ILE A 78 3.37 -1.15 -0.81
C ILE A 78 4.27 -1.80 -1.87
N VAL A 79 4.92 -0.98 -2.72
CA VAL A 79 5.76 -1.49 -3.81
C VAL A 79 6.96 -2.26 -3.25
N THR A 80 7.69 -1.69 -2.30
CA THR A 80 8.88 -2.33 -1.72
C THR A 80 8.54 -3.66 -1.06
N VAL A 81 7.46 -3.72 -0.26
CA VAL A 81 7.06 -4.95 0.42
C VAL A 81 6.54 -5.99 -0.57
N SER A 82 5.75 -5.58 -1.56
CA SER A 82 5.23 -6.52 -2.57
C SER A 82 6.36 -7.14 -3.40
N LEU A 83 7.35 -6.34 -3.79
CA LEU A 83 8.54 -6.84 -4.49
C LEU A 83 9.37 -7.76 -3.57
N HIS A 84 9.57 -7.37 -2.31
CA HIS A 84 10.30 -8.19 -1.36
C HIS A 84 9.63 -9.57 -1.17
N ILE A 85 8.31 -9.60 -0.99
CA ILE A 85 7.54 -10.83 -0.93
C ILE A 85 7.73 -11.64 -2.22
N ASN A 86 7.62 -11.03 -3.39
CA ASN A 86 7.77 -11.73 -4.66
C ASN A 86 9.16 -12.36 -4.88
N PHE A 87 10.22 -11.73 -4.36
CA PHE A 87 11.58 -12.25 -4.43
C PHE A 87 12.00 -13.11 -3.23
N THR A 88 11.12 -13.29 -2.24
CA THR A 88 11.40 -14.17 -1.11
C THR A 88 11.11 -15.61 -1.50
N ASP A 89 12.05 -16.49 -1.19
CA ASP A 89 11.85 -17.94 -1.33
C ASP A 89 11.07 -18.45 -0.12
N PHE A 90 9.86 -18.93 -0.37
CA PHE A 90 8.99 -19.54 0.66
C PHE A 90 8.81 -21.04 0.45
N THR A 91 9.64 -21.67 -0.39
CA THR A 91 9.60 -23.13 -0.65
C THR A 91 10.17 -23.96 0.50
#